data_AF-A0A3C0UJ10-F1
#
_entry.id   AF-A0A3C0UJ10-F1
#
_cell.length_a   1.000
_cell.length_b   1.000
_cell.length_c   1.000
_cell.angle_alpha   90.00
_cell.angle_beta   90.00
_cell.angle_gamma   90.00
#
_symmetry.space_group_name_H-M   'P 1'
#
loop_
_entity.id
_entity.type
_entity.pdbx_description
1 polymer ?
#
loop_
_entity_poly.entity_id
_entity_poly.type
_entity_poly.pdbx_seq_one_letter_code
_entity_poly.pdbx_strand_id
1 'polypeptide(L)' 'MMAEAQAVHMPVIPWTVNNRHEMNKLISLGVAGLISDHPALLREVMAESNMPLPPAYVLKKY' A
#
# COMPACT_ATOMS: atom_id res chain seq x y z
N MET A 1 -1.51 -13.98 12.68
CA MET A 1 -2.26 -12.85 12.08
C MET A 1 -2.18 -12.78 10.55
N MET A 2 -1.08 -12.30 9.92
CA MET A 2 -1.05 -12.16 8.44
C MET A 2 -1.19 -13.50 7.71
N ALA A 3 -0.49 -14.54 8.18
CA ALA A 3 -0.59 -15.88 7.62
C ALA A 3 -2.01 -16.48 7.75
N GLU A 4 -2.72 -16.21 8.85
CA GLU A 4 -4.10 -16.66 9.04
C GLU A 4 -5.05 -15.94 8.07
N ALA A 5 -4.90 -14.62 7.92
CA ALA A 5 -5.68 -13.84 6.97
C ALA A 5 -5.45 -14.32 5.53
N GLN A 6 -4.19 -14.60 5.17
CA GLN A 6 -3.83 -15.17 3.86
C GLN A 6 -4.44 -16.56 3.65
N ALA A 7 -4.43 -17.43 4.67
CA ALA A 7 -4.99 -18.79 4.57
C ALA A 7 -6.50 -18.80 4.28
N VAL A 8 -7.21 -17.72 4.61
CA VAL A 8 -8.65 -17.55 4.33
C VAL A 8 -8.92 -16.53 3.22
N HIS A 9 -7.90 -16.12 2.47
CA HIS A 9 -7.99 -15.11 1.40
C HIS A 9 -8.61 -13.76 1.84
N MET A 10 -8.42 -13.37 3.10
CA MET A 10 -8.93 -12.11 3.63
C MET A 10 -7.99 -10.96 3.27
N PRO A 11 -8.46 -9.91 2.55
CA PRO A 11 -7.64 -8.76 2.23
C PRO A 11 -7.36 -7.94 3.48
N VAL A 12 -6.09 -7.61 3.71
CA VAL A 12 -5.64 -6.75 4.83
C VAL A 12 -5.09 -5.46 4.26
N ILE A 13 -5.64 -4.33 4.69
CA ILE A 13 -5.27 -2.98 4.24
C ILE A 13 -5.03 -2.08 5.46
N PRO A 14 -3.80 -2.01 5.99
CA PRO A 14 -3.48 -1.20 7.17
C PRO A 14 -3.61 0.31 6.94
N TRP A 15 -4.00 1.02 8.00
CA TRP A 15 -4.05 2.48 8.09
C TRP A 15 -3.40 2.93 9.42
N THR A 16 -2.84 4.13 9.55
CA THR A 16 -2.26 4.98 8.50
C THR A 16 -0.76 4.75 8.47
N VAL A 17 -0.18 4.52 7.30
CA VAL A 17 1.25 4.22 7.16
C VAL A 17 1.94 5.34 6.38
N ASN A 18 2.80 6.09 7.07
CA ASN A 18 3.33 7.36 6.56
C ASN A 18 4.86 7.38 6.35
N ASN A 19 5.56 6.27 6.59
CA ASN A 19 7.01 6.19 6.36
C ASN A 19 7.40 4.98 5.50
N ARG A 20 8.47 5.15 4.71
CA ARG A 20 8.96 4.15 3.76
C ARG A 20 9.31 2.82 4.40
N HIS A 21 9.90 2.84 5.60
CA HIS A 21 10.33 1.62 6.28
C HIS A 21 9.14 0.71 6.61
N GLU A 22 8.09 1.26 7.23
CA GLU A 22 6.88 0.50 7.55
C GLU A 22 6.09 0.10 6.30
N MET A 23 6.06 0.94 5.26
CA MET A 23 5.46 0.56 3.97
C MET A 23 6.14 -0.69 3.39
N ASN A 24 7.47 -0.70 3.28
CA ASN A 24 8.23 -1.82 2.76
C ASN A 24 8.02 -3.10 3.59
N LYS A 25 8.02 -2.97 4.91
CA LYS A 25 7.80 -4.08 5.83
C LYS A 25 6.42 -4.68 5.65
N LEU A 26 5.37 -3.88 5.61
CA LEU A 26 3.99 -4.35 5.46
C LEU A 26 3.74 -4.95 4.08
N ILE A 27 4.28 -4.35 3.02
CA ILE A 27 4.22 -4.92 1.66
C ILE A 27 4.91 -6.29 1.63
N SER A 28 6.08 -6.42 2.25
CA SER A 28 6.81 -7.69 2.35
C SER A 28 6.05 -8.76 3.15
N LEU A 29 5.15 -8.35 4.06
CA LEU A 29 4.24 -9.24 4.77
C LEU A 29 3.02 -9.66 3.94
N GLY A 30 2.86 -9.15 2.72
CA GLY A 30 1.81 -9.52 1.78
C GLY A 30 0.45 -8.88 2.08
N VAL A 31 0.44 -7.61 2.52
CA VAL A 31 -0.81 -6.82 2.62
C VAL A 31 -1.40 -6.58 1.23
N ALA A 32 -2.72 -6.47 1.15
CA ALA A 32 -3.43 -6.20 -0.10
C ALA A 32 -3.31 -4.72 -0.55
N GLY A 33 -3.00 -3.83 0.39
CA GLY A 33 -2.80 -2.41 0.13
C GLY A 33 -2.43 -1.66 1.40
N LEU A 34 -2.24 -0.34 1.27
CA LEU A 34 -1.93 0.56 2.39
C LEU A 34 -2.77 1.83 2.27
N ILE A 35 -3.20 2.37 3.40
CA ILE A 35 -3.82 3.70 3.51
C ILE A 35 -2.78 4.65 4.08
N SER A 36 -2.51 5.76 3.38
CA SER A 36 -1.44 6.71 3.70
C SER A 36 -1.85 8.14 3.44
N ASP A 37 -1.38 9.06 4.28
CA ASP A 37 -1.51 10.51 4.06
C ASP A 37 -0.47 11.03 3.05
N HIS A 38 0.51 10.20 2.68
CA HIS A 38 1.57 10.52 1.73
C HIS A 38 1.47 9.63 0.48
N PRO A 39 0.43 9.82 -0.37
CA PRO A 39 0.20 8.97 -1.53
C PRO A 39 1.32 9.02 -2.56
N ALA A 40 2.06 10.14 -2.67
CA ALA A 40 3.22 10.24 -3.55
C ALA A 40 4.33 9.26 -3.11
N LEU A 41 4.69 9.26 -1.83
CA LEU A 41 5.67 8.34 -1.26
C LEU A 41 5.21 6.88 -1.39
N LEU A 42 3.94 6.60 -1.09
CA LEU A 42 3.41 5.25 -1.21
C LEU A 42 3.48 4.73 -2.65
N ARG A 43 3.20 5.58 -3.65
CA ARG A 43 3.32 5.19 -5.06
C ARG A 43 4.75 4.82 -5.46
N GLU A 44 5.75 5.56 -4.98
CA GLU A 44 7.16 5.22 -5.22
C GLU A 44 7.50 3.83 -4.65
N VAL A 45 7.11 3.59 -3.40
CA VAL A 45 7.37 2.31 -2.72
C VAL A 45 6.64 1.14 -3.40
N MET A 46 5.39 1.34 -3.81
CA MET A 46 4.64 0.32 -4.55
C MET A 46 5.29 0.01 -5.90
N ALA A 47 5.80 1.01 -6.61
CA ALA A 47 6.49 0.83 -7.89
C ALA A 47 7.80 0.03 -7.71
N GLU A 48 8.60 0.38 -6.69
CA GLU A 48 9.82 -0.35 -6.32
C GLU A 48 9.53 -1.81 -5.94
N SER A 49 8.37 -2.05 -5.33
CA SER A 49 7.91 -3.38 -4.89
C SER A 49 7.16 -4.18 -5.96
N ASN A 50 7.13 -3.72 -7.22
CA ASN A 50 6.36 -4.32 -8.32
C ASN A 50 4.86 -4.53 -8.01
N MET A 51 4.28 -3.70 -7.14
CA MET A 51 2.84 -3.71 -6.89
C MET A 51 2.11 -2.90 -7.96
N PRO A 52 0.89 -3.30 -8.35
CA PRO A 52 0.08 -2.53 -9.28
C PRO A 52 -0.23 -1.15 -8.69
N LEU A 53 0.07 -0.09 -9.44
CA LEU A 53 -0.23 1.27 -9.02
C LEU A 53 -1.70 1.62 -9.29
N PRO A 54 -2.41 2.26 -8.34
CA PRO A 54 -3.74 2.79 -8.60
C PRO A 54 -3.69 3.90 -9.67
N PRO A 55 -4.82 4.25 -10.31
CA PRO A 55 -4.89 5.34 -11.27
C PRO A 55 -4.34 6.65 -10.67
N ALA A 56 -3.57 7.40 -11.46
CA ALA A 56 -3.16 8.75 -11.10
C ALA A 56 -4.27 9.74 -11.47
N TYR A 57 -4.66 10.59 -10.53
CA TYR A 57 -5.66 11.63 -10.76
C TYR A 57 -4.96 12.99 -10.91
N VAL A 58 -5.20 13.66 -12.04
CA VAL A 58 -4.77 15.04 -12.24
C VAL A 58 -5.82 15.99 -11.69
N LEU A 59 -5.38 17.07 -11.03
CA LEU A 59 -6.27 18.13 -10.60
C LEU A 59 -6.91 18.78 -11.84
N LYS A 60 -8.23 18.67 -11.96
CA LYS A 60 -8.97 19.45 -12.95
C LYS A 60 -8.95 20.91 -12.50
N LYS A 61 -8.36 21.79 -13.31
CA LYS A 61 -8.54 23.23 -13.15
C LYS A 61 -9.97 23.57 -13.57
N TYR A 62 -10.72 24.18 -12.66
CA TYR A 62 -12.02 24.79 -12.93
C TYR A 62 -11.82 26.16 -13.56
#